data_AF-A0A9W6JEA3-F1
#
_entry.id   AF-A0A9W6JEA3-F1
#
_cell.length_a   1.000
_cell.length_b   1.000
_cell.length_c   1.000
_cell.angle_alpha   90.00
_cell.angle_beta   90.00
_cell.angle_gamma   90.00
#
_symmetry.space_group_name_H-M   'P 1'
#
loop_
_entity.id
_entity.type
_entity.pdbx_description
1 polymer ?
#
loop_
_entity_poly.entity_id
_entity_poly.type
_entity_poly.pdbx_seq_one_letter_code
_entity_poly.pdbx_strand_id
1 'polypeptide(L)' 'MTTKPADPSSWCQTNAPWTVSTAELAVMSPDNKAKLVTHNEYGEAHCGWKPAGGA' A
#
# COMPACT_ATOMS: atom_id res chain seq x y z
N MET A 1 21.48 20.40 -10.91
CA MET A 1 20.31 19.52 -11.15
C MET A 1 19.84 19.04 -9.79
N THR A 2 18.79 19.66 -9.25
CA THR A 2 18.24 19.26 -7.95
C THR A 2 17.21 18.18 -8.26
N THR A 3 17.57 16.91 -8.06
CA THR A 3 16.62 15.80 -8.15
C THR A 3 15.61 15.96 -7.03
N LYS A 4 14.47 16.59 -7.33
CA LYS A 4 13.28 16.57 -6.49
C LYS A 4 13.02 15.10 -6.14
N PRO A 5 12.88 14.74 -4.85
CA PRO A 5 12.46 13.39 -4.46
C PRO A 5 11.25 13.02 -5.30
N ALA A 6 11.17 11.79 -5.81
CA ALA A 6 10.04 11.34 -6.61
C ALA A 6 8.75 11.80 -5.90
N ASP A 7 8.06 12.76 -6.52
CA ASP A 7 6.83 13.29 -5.97
C ASP A 7 5.94 12.06 -5.78
N PRO A 8 5.45 11.76 -4.56
CA PRO A 8 4.69 10.53 -4.32
C PRO A 8 3.52 10.40 -5.29
N SER A 9 3.09 11.51 -5.92
CA SER A 9 2.16 11.54 -7.05
C SER A 9 2.40 10.50 -8.14
N SER A 10 3.64 10.21 -8.56
CA SER A 10 3.88 9.22 -9.64
C SER A 10 3.70 7.78 -9.16
N TRP A 11 4.08 7.49 -7.90
CA TRP A 11 3.84 6.19 -7.28
C TRP A 11 2.35 5.97 -7.04
N CYS A 12 1.64 6.99 -6.53
CA CYS A 12 0.19 6.95 -6.30
C CYS A 12 -0.63 6.78 -7.59
N GLN A 13 -0.13 7.24 -8.74
CA GLN A 13 -0.78 7.06 -10.04
C GLN A 13 -0.59 5.67 -10.65
N THR A 14 0.46 4.96 -10.24
CA THR A 14 0.86 3.67 -10.81
C THR A 14 0.58 2.49 -9.88
N ASN A 15 0.22 2.77 -8.62
CA ASN A 15 -0.14 1.77 -7.63
C ASN A 15 -1.56 2.02 -7.10
N ALA A 16 -2.11 1.00 -6.46
CA ALA A 16 -3.42 1.06 -5.79
C ALA A 16 -3.34 0.30 -4.47
N PRO A 17 -4.29 0.51 -3.53
CA PRO A 17 -4.40 -0.30 -2.33
C PRO A 17 -4.51 -1.78 -2.68
N TRP A 18 -3.77 -2.61 -1.97
CA TRP A 18 -3.90 -4.07 -2.08
C TRP A 18 -5.03 -4.53 -1.18
N THR A 19 -6.03 -5.19 -1.78
CA THR A 19 -7.14 -5.83 -1.08
C THR A 19 -7.01 -7.34 -1.20
N VAL A 20 -7.08 -8.04 -0.06
CA VAL A 20 -7.02 -9.50 0.00
C VAL A 20 -8.22 -10.02 0.77
N SER A 21 -8.76 -11.16 0.35
CA SER A 21 -9.83 -11.84 1.09
C SER A 21 -9.31 -12.43 2.40
N THR A 22 -10.22 -12.73 3.33
CA THR A 22 -9.88 -13.42 4.58
C THR A 22 -9.22 -14.78 4.33
N ALA A 23 -9.63 -15.49 3.28
CA ALA A 23 -9.04 -16.78 2.91
C ALA A 23 -7.60 -16.61 2.41
N GLU A 24 -7.34 -15.62 1.57
CA GLU A 24 -5.98 -15.29 1.11
C GLU A 24 -5.10 -14.85 2.26
N LEU A 25 -5.61 -14.00 3.16
CA LEU A 25 -4.88 -13.55 4.34
C LEU A 25 -4.54 -14.71 5.28
N ALA A 26 -5.40 -15.73 5.39
CA ALA A 26 -5.16 -16.90 6.23
C ALA A 26 -3.97 -17.75 5.74
N VAL A 27 -3.81 -17.89 4.42
CA VAL A 27 -2.75 -18.73 3.81
C VAL A 27 -1.50 -17.93 3.42
N MET A 28 -1.52 -16.61 3.56
CA MET A 28 -0.40 -15.73 3.19
C MET A 28 0.79 -15.91 4.14
N SER A 29 2.00 -16.00 3.58
CA SER A 29 3.23 -16.05 4.35
C SER A 29 3.43 -14.75 5.16
N PRO A 30 4.17 -14.81 6.29
CA PRO A 30 4.47 -13.63 7.09
C PRO A 30 5.09 -12.48 6.28
N ASP A 31 6.02 -12.80 5.38
CA ASP A 31 6.70 -11.80 4.55
C ASP A 31 5.75 -11.09 3.59
N ASN A 32 4.78 -11.81 3.02
CA ASN A 32 3.79 -11.21 2.13
C ASN A 32 2.77 -10.38 2.90
N LYS A 33 2.44 -10.76 4.15
CA LYS A 33 1.64 -9.91 5.05
C LYS A 33 2.35 -8.61 5.38
N ALA A 34 3.65 -8.67 5.66
CA ALA A 34 4.45 -7.46 5.91
C ALA A 34 4.44 -6.53 4.69
N LYS A 35 4.65 -7.06 3.48
CA LYS A 35 4.58 -6.28 2.23
C LYS A 35 3.21 -5.64 2.01
N LEU A 36 2.13 -6.40 2.26
CA LEU A 36 0.75 -5.90 2.16
C LEU A 36 0.52 -4.70 3.08
N VAL A 37 0.93 -4.81 4.34
CA VAL A 37 0.80 -3.74 5.33
C VAL A 37 1.64 -2.54 4.92
N THR A 38 2.94 -2.71 4.65
CA THR A 38 3.82 -1.60 4.26
C THR A 38 3.36 -0.87 3.01
N HIS A 39 2.88 -1.59 1.99
CA HIS A 39 2.36 -0.99 0.75
C HIS A 39 1.15 -0.10 1.03
N ASN A 40 0.20 -0.60 1.81
CA ASN A 40 -1.03 0.13 2.12
C ASN A 40 -0.79 1.30 3.08
N GLU A 41 0.07 1.15 4.10
CA GLU A 41 0.45 2.24 5.03
C GLU A 41 1.18 3.38 4.30
N TYR A 42 2.08 3.04 3.37
CA TYR A 42 2.74 4.04 2.54
C TYR A 42 1.73 4.80 1.68
N GLY A 43 0.81 4.09 1.04
CA GLY A 43 -0.25 4.72 0.25
C GLY A 43 -1.24 5.54 1.07
N GLU A 44 -1.53 5.16 2.32
CA GLU A 44 -2.34 5.98 3.23
C GLU A 44 -1.62 7.31 3.54
N ALA A 45 -0.34 7.23 3.93
CA ALA A 45 0.44 8.41 4.33
C ALA A 45 0.74 9.37 3.16
N HIS A 46 0.93 8.84 1.95
CA HIS A 46 1.43 9.62 0.80
C HIS A 46 0.43 9.82 -0.34
N CYS A 47 -0.57 8.93 -0.46
CA CYS A 47 -1.54 8.96 -1.55
C CYS A 47 -2.97 9.24 -1.07
N GLY A 48 -3.21 9.32 0.24
CA GLY A 48 -4.54 9.47 0.81
C GLY A 48 -5.43 8.25 0.62
N TRP A 49 -4.84 7.08 0.36
CA TRP A 49 -5.59 5.83 0.29
C TRP A 49 -6.31 5.58 1.61
N LYS A 50 -7.50 5.00 1.53
CA LYS A 50 -8.26 4.60 2.71
C LYS A 50 -8.00 3.12 2.96
N PRO A 51 -7.72 2.71 4.21
CA PRO A 51 -7.59 1.31 4.53
C PRO A 51 -8.91 0.59 4.19
N ALA A 52 -8.81 -0.50 3.45
CA ALA A 52 -9.93 -1.37 3.17
C ALA A 52 -10.32 -2.10 4.46
N GLY A 53 -11.17 -1.48 5.27
CA GLY A 53 -11.71 -2.07 6.52
C GLY A 53 -11.84 -1.16 7.73
N GLY A 54 -11.88 0.16 7.56
CA GLY A 54 -12.16 1.08 8.67
C GLY A 54 -13.65 1.23 8.99
N ALA A 55 -14.23 0.25 9.68
CA ALA A 55 -15.38 0.40 10.60
C ALA A 55 -15.50 -0.87 11.47
#